data_AF-A0AAJ8BVC0-F1
#
_entry.id   AF-A0AAJ8BVC0-F1
#
_cell.length_a   1.000
_cell.length_b   1.000
_cell.length_c   1.000
_cell.angle_alpha   90.00
_cell.angle_beta   90.00
_cell.angle_gamma   90.00
#
_symmetry.space_group_name_H-M   'P 1'
#
loop_
_entity.id
_entity.type
_entity.pdbx_description
1 polymer ?
#
loop_
_entity_poly.entity_id
_entity_poly.type
_entity_poly.pdbx_seq_one_letter_code
_entity_poly.pdbx_strand_id
1 'polypeptide(L)'
;MGRAIKHGGEGLGRPHAGKCAAARAQPGQAVRRERLGRWVSLGVIRSSTGSKTRAGGLTVTRKSVFCSVGPGAAVPRITGWIKLRTYSAAADERVAKFKGQKDTDGKYTVTLIEGDGIGPEISQSVKDIFAAANAPIKWEPVDVTPILKDGKTAIPDDAIKSVQKNYVALKGPLATPVGKGHVSLNLTLRRTFNLFANVRPCRSVAGYKTPYDNVDTVLIRENTEGEYSGIEHVVVDGVVQSIKLITKEASERVLRFAFQYARSINKKKVRVVHKATIMKMSDGLFLNLARDIAKEFPDVEFDAELLDNSCLKIVTDPTPYNDKVLVMPNLYGDILSDMCAGLIGGLGLTPSGNIGDECSIFEAVHGSAPDIAGKGLANPTALLLSSIMMLQHMGLNEHATRIQKATFDTLAEGKALTGDLGGSAKTHEYAEAIMKRL
;
A
#
# COMPACT_ATOMS: atom_id res chain seq x y z
N MET A 1 2.71 2.00 -54.15
CA MET A 1 2.31 3.33 -54.69
C MET A 1 2.03 4.22 -53.48
N GLY A 2 2.92 5.09 -52.98
CA GLY A 2 3.80 6.02 -53.69
C GLY A 2 3.06 7.33 -53.92
N ARG A 3 2.88 8.17 -52.89
CA ARG A 3 2.48 9.58 -53.05
C ARG A 3 3.39 10.50 -52.24
N ALA A 4 4.19 11.22 -52.99
CA ALA A 4 5.05 12.32 -52.59
C ALA A 4 4.21 13.55 -52.20
N ILE A 5 4.70 14.32 -51.22
CA ILE A 5 4.26 15.68 -50.95
C ILE A 5 5.46 16.60 -51.15
N LYS A 6 5.22 17.68 -51.91
CA LYS A 6 6.18 18.64 -52.46
C LYS A 6 6.83 19.53 -51.38
N HIS A 7 8.07 19.91 -51.68
CA HIS A 7 8.83 21.00 -51.07
C HIS A 7 8.20 22.38 -51.28
N GLY A 8 8.35 23.24 -50.27
CA GLY A 8 8.32 24.70 -50.36
C GLY A 8 9.17 25.25 -49.22
N GLY A 9 10.31 25.87 -49.56
CA GLY A 9 11.24 26.46 -48.59
C GLY A 9 11.18 27.98 -48.61
N GLU A 10 11.23 28.58 -47.43
CA GLU A 10 11.62 29.96 -47.13
C GLU A 10 12.32 29.86 -45.75
N GLY A 11 13.56 30.28 -45.55
CA GLY A 11 14.04 31.65 -45.71
C GLY A 11 14.35 32.20 -44.31
N LEU A 12 15.54 31.90 -43.79
CA LEU A 12 16.03 32.26 -42.45
C LEU A 12 16.14 33.79 -42.26
N GLY A 13 15.31 34.35 -41.38
CA GLY A 13 15.45 35.70 -40.83
C GLY A 13 15.89 35.65 -39.35
N ARG A 14 17.03 36.28 -39.03
CA ARG A 14 17.58 36.43 -37.67
C ARG A 14 16.69 37.35 -36.80
N PRO A 15 16.55 37.11 -35.48
CA PRO A 15 16.10 38.15 -34.56
C PRO A 15 17.26 38.86 -33.86
N HIS A 16 17.02 40.16 -33.65
CA HIS A 16 17.88 41.20 -33.09
C HIS A 16 18.28 41.00 -31.62
N ALA A 17 19.46 41.55 -31.30
CA ALA A 17 19.99 41.73 -29.96
C ALA A 17 19.19 42.78 -29.16
N GLY A 18 18.63 42.37 -28.02
CA GLY A 18 18.00 43.24 -27.02
C GLY A 18 18.96 43.54 -25.87
N LYS A 19 19.18 44.83 -25.61
CA LYS A 19 20.13 45.41 -24.65
C LYS A 19 19.82 45.00 -23.19
N CYS A 20 20.84 44.54 -22.47
CA CYS A 20 20.83 44.48 -21.00
C CYS A 20 20.86 45.89 -20.40
N ALA A 21 19.84 46.25 -19.63
CA ALA A 21 19.85 47.40 -18.75
C ALA A 21 20.19 46.93 -17.33
N ALA A 22 21.33 47.41 -16.82
CA ALA A 22 21.73 47.29 -15.43
C ALA A 22 20.93 48.30 -14.57
N ALA A 23 20.31 47.84 -13.49
CA ALA A 23 19.75 48.70 -12.45
C ALA A 23 20.40 48.35 -11.10
N ARG A 24 20.85 49.42 -10.44
CA ARG A 24 21.71 49.50 -9.26
C ARG A 24 21.01 49.00 -7.99
N ALA A 25 21.73 48.28 -7.14
CA ALA A 25 21.38 48.07 -5.73
C ALA A 25 22.03 49.16 -4.87
N GLN A 26 21.25 49.78 -3.97
CA GLN A 26 21.76 50.65 -2.90
C GLN A 26 21.84 49.89 -1.57
N PRO A 27 22.76 50.28 -0.66
CA PRO A 27 23.15 49.49 0.50
C PRO A 27 22.41 49.91 1.78
N GLY A 28 22.22 48.96 2.70
CA GLY A 28 21.95 49.27 4.10
C GLY A 28 20.98 48.32 4.78
N GLN A 29 21.50 47.38 5.56
CA GLN A 29 21.29 47.38 7.01
C GLN A 29 22.11 46.24 7.62
N ALA A 30 23.14 46.63 8.36
CA ALA A 30 23.92 45.76 9.22
C ALA A 30 23.08 45.36 10.44
N VAL A 31 22.72 44.08 10.55
CA VAL A 31 22.21 43.52 11.81
C VAL A 31 23.39 42.85 12.52
N ARG A 32 23.70 43.42 13.69
CA ARG A 32 24.72 42.94 14.63
C ARG A 32 24.46 41.47 14.98
N ARG A 33 25.46 40.61 14.73
CA ARG A 33 25.59 39.31 15.41
C ARG A 33 26.04 39.56 16.84
N GLU A 34 25.13 39.42 17.79
CA GLU A 34 25.51 39.27 19.19
C GLU A 34 26.18 37.92 19.41
N ARG A 35 27.43 37.97 19.87
CA ARG A 35 28.14 36.87 20.51
C ARG A 35 27.45 36.57 21.84
N LEU A 36 26.94 35.35 22.00
CA LEU A 36 26.83 34.72 23.30
C LEU A 36 27.64 33.43 23.25
N GLY A 37 28.88 33.54 23.71
CA GLY A 37 29.66 32.38 24.10
C GLY A 37 29.09 31.78 25.37
N ARG A 38 28.93 30.47 25.39
CA ARG A 38 29.03 29.70 26.64
C ARG A 38 29.83 28.44 26.36
N TRP A 39 30.98 28.42 27.02
CA TRP A 39 31.87 27.30 27.19
C TRP A 39 31.16 26.19 27.97
N VAL A 40 31.19 24.96 27.45
CA VAL A 40 31.25 23.76 28.27
C VAL A 40 32.26 22.82 27.61
N SER A 41 33.49 22.84 28.12
CA SER A 41 34.49 21.80 27.93
C SER A 41 34.38 20.81 29.09
N LEU A 42 34.37 19.50 28.81
CA LEU A 42 34.88 18.36 29.61
C LEU A 42 34.18 17.11 29.05
N GLY A 43 34.82 16.02 28.62
CA GLY A 43 36.24 15.69 28.56
C GLY A 43 36.42 14.49 27.62
N VAL A 44 37.50 14.50 26.86
CA VAL A 44 37.98 13.39 26.04
C VAL A 44 38.70 12.42 26.98
N ILE A 45 38.22 11.18 27.08
CA ILE A 45 38.99 10.08 27.67
C ILE A 45 39.65 9.32 26.51
N ARG A 46 40.96 9.55 26.34
CA ARG A 46 41.89 8.66 25.65
C ARG A 46 42.80 8.01 26.69
N SER A 47 42.78 6.68 26.74
CA SER A 47 43.87 5.83 27.24
C SER A 47 43.78 4.51 26.47
N SER A 48 44.81 3.74 26.21
CA SER A 48 46.26 3.92 26.14
C SER A 48 46.74 2.68 25.37
N THR A 49 47.73 2.87 24.51
CA THR A 49 48.47 1.81 23.82
C THR A 49 49.13 0.84 24.81
N GLY A 50 49.14 -0.45 24.49
CA GLY A 50 49.89 -1.46 25.23
C GLY A 50 49.93 -2.80 24.51
N SER A 51 50.87 -2.95 23.58
CA SER A 51 51.26 -4.23 22.96
C SER A 51 52.03 -5.11 23.94
N LYS A 52 51.77 -6.44 23.93
CA LYS A 52 52.80 -7.46 24.15
C LYS A 52 52.34 -8.83 23.61
N THR A 53 53.20 -9.40 22.79
CA THR A 53 53.18 -10.72 22.17
C THR A 53 53.54 -11.82 23.17
N ARG A 54 52.94 -13.03 23.04
CA ARG A 54 53.68 -14.30 22.93
C ARG A 54 52.76 -15.49 22.63
N ALA A 55 53.36 -16.43 21.90
CA ALA A 55 52.82 -17.63 21.29
C ALA A 55 52.67 -18.82 22.27
N GLY A 56 51.93 -19.84 21.86
CA GLY A 56 51.96 -21.18 22.45
C GLY A 56 50.74 -22.00 22.04
N GLY A 57 50.92 -22.90 21.08
CA GLY A 57 49.87 -23.81 20.62
C GLY A 57 49.69 -25.05 21.50
N LEU A 58 48.62 -25.79 21.17
CA LEU A 58 48.57 -27.22 20.87
C LEU A 58 47.46 -28.00 21.61
N THR A 59 46.71 -28.72 20.78
CA THR A 59 46.10 -30.06 20.97
C THR A 59 44.78 -30.26 21.73
N VAL A 60 43.88 -30.86 20.96
CA VAL A 60 42.64 -31.57 21.29
C VAL A 60 42.96 -32.90 21.96
N THR A 61 42.23 -33.27 23.02
CA THR A 61 41.88 -34.67 23.30
C THR A 61 40.55 -34.77 24.05
N ARG A 62 39.63 -35.57 23.48
CA ARG A 62 38.45 -36.14 24.15
C ARG A 62 38.89 -37.12 25.23
N LYS A 63 38.24 -37.11 26.39
CA LYS A 63 37.99 -38.34 27.18
C LYS A 63 36.78 -38.15 28.10
N SER A 64 35.80 -39.01 27.89
CA SER A 64 34.64 -39.30 28.73
C SER A 64 35.05 -40.07 29.98
N VAL A 65 34.58 -39.64 31.16
CA VAL A 65 34.58 -40.48 32.38
C VAL A 65 33.26 -40.23 33.14
N PHE A 66 32.52 -41.32 33.31
CA PHE A 66 31.41 -41.51 34.26
C PHE A 66 31.99 -41.68 35.67
N CYS A 67 31.43 -41.04 36.71
CA CYS A 67 30.95 -41.73 37.93
C CYS A 67 30.36 -40.80 39.02
N SER A 68 29.28 -41.30 39.62
CA SER A 68 28.83 -41.25 41.02
C SER A 68 28.59 -39.92 41.76
N VAL A 69 27.37 -39.85 42.29
CA VAL A 69 26.77 -38.84 43.17
C VAL A 69 27.17 -39.09 44.63
N GLY A 70 27.45 -38.02 45.37
CA GLY A 70 27.52 -37.97 46.84
C GLY A 70 27.35 -36.53 47.33
N PRO A 71 26.63 -36.25 48.44
CA PRO A 71 25.96 -34.97 48.67
C PRO A 71 26.76 -34.03 49.57
N GLY A 72 26.66 -32.72 49.32
CA GLY A 72 27.03 -31.72 50.33
C GLY A 72 27.47 -30.38 49.77
N ALA A 73 26.88 -29.32 50.32
CA ALA A 73 27.24 -27.90 50.22
C ALA A 73 26.68 -27.11 49.02
N ALA A 74 25.93 -26.08 49.40
CA ALA A 74 25.15 -25.18 48.57
C ALA A 74 26.01 -24.21 47.74
N VAL A 75 25.56 -23.94 46.50
CA VAL A 75 26.07 -22.89 45.61
C VAL A 75 24.86 -22.10 45.08
N PRO A 76 24.89 -20.76 45.03
CA PRO A 76 23.74 -19.98 44.63
C PRO A 76 23.46 -20.16 43.12
N ARG A 77 22.21 -20.52 42.81
CA ARG A 77 21.69 -20.64 41.44
C ARG A 77 21.68 -19.28 40.74
N ILE A 78 22.59 -19.08 39.79
CA ILE A 78 22.35 -18.16 38.67
C ILE A 78 21.60 -18.97 37.61
N THR A 79 20.27 -18.99 37.70
CA THR A 79 19.43 -19.47 36.60
C THR A 79 19.44 -18.43 35.49
N GLY A 80 20.35 -18.58 34.55
CA GLY A 80 20.25 -17.96 33.24
C GLY A 80 18.99 -18.48 32.57
N TRP A 81 18.02 -17.59 32.37
CA TRP A 81 16.82 -17.85 31.60
C TRP A 81 17.19 -18.04 30.13
N ILE A 82 17.60 -19.25 29.76
CA ILE A 82 17.49 -19.68 28.37
C ILE A 82 15.99 -19.86 28.13
N LYS A 83 15.33 -18.79 27.66
CA LYS A 83 14.01 -18.91 27.03
C LYS A 83 14.19 -19.77 25.79
N LEU A 84 14.05 -21.09 25.97
CA LEU A 84 13.68 -21.99 24.90
C LEU A 84 12.33 -21.45 24.39
N ARG A 85 12.35 -20.65 23.32
CA ARG A 85 11.12 -20.26 22.62
C ARG A 85 10.54 -21.54 22.06
N THR A 86 9.65 -22.14 22.82
CA THR A 86 8.66 -23.06 22.31
C THR A 86 7.92 -22.31 21.19
N TYR A 87 8.05 -22.79 19.96
CA TYR A 87 7.19 -22.40 18.83
C TYR A 87 5.79 -22.98 19.07
N SER A 88 5.17 -22.59 20.19
CA SER A 88 3.88 -23.08 20.63
C SER A 88 2.80 -22.22 19.99
N ALA A 89 2.10 -22.81 19.02
CA ALA A 89 0.70 -22.52 18.68
C ALA A 89 0.29 -21.10 18.24
N ALA A 90 1.21 -20.23 17.81
CA ALA A 90 0.85 -18.94 17.19
C ALA A 90 0.63 -19.03 15.65
N ALA A 91 0.62 -20.24 15.08
CA ALA A 91 0.53 -20.43 13.63
C ALA A 91 -0.87 -20.13 13.04
N ASP A 92 -1.89 -19.93 13.88
CA ASP A 92 -3.29 -19.82 13.44
C ASP A 92 -3.94 -18.45 13.74
N GLU A 93 -3.20 -17.49 14.30
CA GLU A 93 -3.74 -16.14 14.46
C GLU A 93 -3.68 -15.43 13.10
N ARG A 94 -4.82 -15.43 12.40
CA ARG A 94 -5.00 -14.69 11.15
C ARG A 94 -4.82 -13.20 11.42
N VAL A 95 -3.78 -12.59 10.85
CA VAL A 95 -3.59 -11.14 10.93
C VAL A 95 -4.70 -10.46 10.12
N ALA A 96 -5.12 -9.28 10.58
CA ALA A 96 -6.18 -8.49 9.96
C ALA A 96 -7.51 -9.23 9.73
N LYS A 97 -8.01 -9.91 10.77
CA LYS A 97 -9.36 -10.51 10.75
C LYS A 97 -10.42 -9.44 11.03
N PHE A 98 -11.51 -9.43 10.27
CA PHE A 98 -12.68 -8.62 10.59
C PHE A 98 -13.30 -9.04 11.93
N LYS A 99 -13.46 -8.07 12.85
CA LYS A 99 -13.97 -8.29 14.21
C LYS A 99 -15.42 -7.85 14.43
N GLY A 100 -16.04 -7.21 13.44
CA GLY A 100 -17.40 -6.69 13.55
C GLY A 100 -18.45 -7.77 13.73
N GLN A 101 -19.53 -7.41 14.43
CA GLN A 101 -20.70 -8.27 14.67
C GLN A 101 -21.94 -7.64 14.02
N LYS A 102 -22.96 -8.46 13.78
CA LYS A 102 -24.25 -7.97 13.30
C LYS A 102 -24.97 -7.24 14.44
N ASP A 103 -25.64 -6.15 14.09
CA ASP A 103 -26.56 -5.45 14.96
C ASP A 103 -27.85 -6.26 15.16
N THR A 104 -28.74 -5.75 16.02
CA THR A 104 -30.02 -6.40 16.35
C THR A 104 -30.96 -6.58 15.16
N ASP A 105 -30.76 -5.83 14.07
CA ASP A 105 -31.48 -5.94 12.81
C ASP A 105 -30.87 -6.97 11.83
N GLY A 106 -29.81 -7.68 12.25
CA GLY A 106 -29.13 -8.70 11.46
C GLY A 106 -28.17 -8.15 10.39
N LYS A 107 -27.88 -6.83 10.41
CA LYS A 107 -26.97 -6.17 9.47
C LYS A 107 -25.65 -5.79 10.14
N TYR A 108 -24.59 -5.69 9.36
CA TYR A 108 -23.34 -5.09 9.79
C TYR A 108 -23.37 -3.59 9.51
N THR A 109 -23.03 -2.77 10.50
CA THR A 109 -22.81 -1.34 10.26
C THR A 109 -21.43 -1.13 9.63
N VAL A 110 -21.39 -0.38 8.52
CA VAL A 110 -20.17 -0.06 7.76
C VAL A 110 -20.06 1.45 7.63
N THR A 111 -18.89 1.99 8.03
CA THR A 111 -18.62 3.41 7.85
C THR A 111 -18.47 3.73 6.36
N LEU A 112 -19.23 4.71 5.87
CA LEU A 112 -19.17 5.16 4.48
C LEU A 112 -18.58 6.56 4.43
N ILE A 113 -17.49 6.72 3.70
CA ILE A 113 -16.89 8.01 3.39
C ILE A 113 -17.14 8.26 1.90
N GLU A 114 -18.16 9.06 1.57
CA GLU A 114 -18.54 9.25 0.15
C GLU A 114 -17.45 9.98 -0.64
N GLY A 115 -16.72 10.88 0.03
CA GLY A 115 -15.61 11.63 -0.53
C GLY A 115 -16.04 12.77 -1.44
N ASP A 116 -15.13 13.21 -2.31
CA ASP A 116 -15.23 14.44 -3.09
C ASP A 116 -15.44 14.17 -4.59
N GLY A 117 -15.91 15.19 -5.31
CA GLY A 117 -16.05 15.16 -6.77
C GLY A 117 -17.06 14.11 -7.23
N ILE A 118 -16.60 13.07 -7.94
CA ILE A 118 -17.45 11.94 -8.35
C ILE A 118 -17.83 10.99 -7.20
N GLY A 119 -17.21 11.15 -6.02
CA GLY A 119 -17.41 10.27 -4.87
C GLY A 119 -18.87 10.02 -4.48
N PRO A 120 -19.71 11.05 -4.33
CA PRO A 120 -21.12 10.89 -4.00
C PRO A 120 -21.93 10.08 -5.03
N GLU A 121 -21.73 10.31 -6.34
CA GLU A 121 -22.50 9.61 -7.39
C GLU A 121 -22.13 8.13 -7.51
N ILE A 122 -20.84 7.79 -7.39
CA ILE A 122 -20.41 6.39 -7.39
C ILE A 122 -20.77 5.68 -6.08
N SER A 123 -20.75 6.39 -4.94
CA SER A 123 -21.16 5.84 -3.65
C SER A 123 -22.65 5.55 -3.63
N GLN A 124 -23.48 6.42 -4.21
CA GLN A 124 -24.91 6.16 -4.35
C GLN A 124 -25.16 4.91 -5.22
N SER A 125 -24.44 4.75 -6.33
CA SER A 125 -24.54 3.56 -7.18
C SER A 125 -24.23 2.26 -6.40
N VAL A 126 -23.21 2.28 -5.54
CA VAL A 126 -22.88 1.13 -4.69
C VAL A 126 -23.99 0.85 -3.67
N LYS A 127 -24.57 1.90 -3.05
CA LYS A 127 -25.70 1.75 -2.12
C LYS A 127 -26.91 1.08 -2.80
N ASP A 128 -27.25 1.52 -4.00
CA ASP A 128 -28.39 1.01 -4.76
C ASP A 128 -28.19 -0.46 -5.14
N ILE A 129 -27.00 -0.82 -5.62
CA ILE A 129 -26.64 -2.21 -5.95
C ILE A 129 -26.67 -3.10 -4.70
N PHE A 130 -26.18 -2.61 -3.56
CA PHE A 130 -26.21 -3.38 -2.30
C PHE A 130 -27.64 -3.58 -1.78
N ALA A 131 -28.51 -2.59 -1.94
CA ALA A 131 -29.92 -2.69 -1.60
C ALA A 131 -30.63 -3.71 -2.50
N ALA A 132 -30.43 -3.65 -3.82
CA ALA A 132 -30.99 -4.62 -4.77
C ALA A 132 -30.47 -6.05 -4.49
N ALA A 133 -29.20 -6.17 -4.08
CA ALA A 133 -28.61 -7.44 -3.68
C ALA A 133 -29.04 -7.91 -2.29
N ASN A 134 -29.87 -7.18 -1.54
CA ASN A 134 -30.22 -7.47 -0.15
C ASN A 134 -28.98 -7.78 0.73
N ALA A 135 -27.88 -7.05 0.53
CA ALA A 135 -26.67 -7.23 1.32
C ALA A 135 -26.96 -6.83 2.78
N PRO A 136 -26.46 -7.59 3.79
CA PRO A 136 -26.73 -7.34 5.21
C PRO A 136 -25.84 -6.20 5.73
N ILE A 137 -25.92 -5.04 5.09
CA ILE A 137 -25.10 -3.85 5.35
C ILE A 137 -26.00 -2.68 5.70
N LYS A 138 -25.60 -1.94 6.74
CA LYS A 138 -26.16 -0.65 7.11
C LYS A 138 -25.06 0.39 6.97
N TRP A 139 -25.29 1.39 6.15
CA TRP A 139 -24.31 2.46 5.93
C TRP A 139 -24.38 3.50 7.04
N GLU A 140 -23.22 3.86 7.58
CA GLU A 140 -23.03 4.99 8.51
C GLU A 140 -22.17 6.06 7.80
N PRO A 141 -22.79 7.03 7.11
CA PRO A 141 -22.06 8.07 6.40
C PRO A 141 -21.30 8.97 7.39
N VAL A 142 -20.03 9.24 7.10
CA VAL A 142 -19.19 10.18 7.86
C VAL A 142 -18.42 11.11 6.95
N ASP A 143 -18.16 12.30 7.45
CA ASP A 143 -17.30 13.29 6.79
C ASP A 143 -15.87 13.20 7.34
N VAL A 144 -14.89 13.18 6.44
CA VAL A 144 -13.46 13.16 6.75
C VAL A 144 -12.76 14.47 6.38
N THR A 145 -13.54 15.51 6.07
CA THR A 145 -13.02 16.86 5.80
C THR A 145 -12.03 17.25 6.89
N PRO A 146 -10.77 17.58 6.52
CA PRO A 146 -9.73 17.77 7.52
C PRO A 146 -10.02 18.93 8.46
N ILE A 147 -9.82 18.69 9.76
CA ILE A 147 -9.85 19.71 10.80
C ILE A 147 -8.43 20.07 11.23
N LEU A 148 -8.25 21.27 11.78
CA LEU A 148 -6.99 21.66 12.43
C LEU A 148 -7.07 21.34 13.92
N LYS A 149 -6.22 20.42 14.38
CA LYS A 149 -6.03 20.06 15.79
C LYS A 149 -4.58 20.36 16.15
N ASP A 150 -4.36 21.29 17.08
CA ASP A 150 -3.03 21.73 17.51
C ASP A 150 -2.12 22.19 16.35
N GLY A 151 -2.70 22.87 15.36
CA GLY A 151 -1.99 23.36 14.17
C GLY A 151 -1.61 22.25 13.16
N LYS A 152 -2.05 21.01 13.38
CA LYS A 152 -1.88 19.89 12.45
C LYS A 152 -3.20 19.47 11.86
N THR A 153 -3.17 19.06 10.60
CA THR A 153 -4.30 18.45 9.91
C THR A 153 -4.64 17.12 10.55
N ALA A 154 -5.89 16.95 10.96
CA ALA A 154 -6.42 15.74 11.57
C ALA A 154 -7.76 15.35 10.93
N ILE A 155 -8.11 14.07 11.05
CA ILE A 155 -9.43 13.57 10.67
C ILE A 155 -10.41 13.90 11.82
N PRO A 156 -11.67 14.28 11.53
CA PRO A 156 -12.68 14.48 12.56
C PRO A 156 -12.81 13.29 13.53
N ASP A 157 -12.90 13.58 14.83
CA ASP A 157 -12.94 12.54 15.88
C ASP A 157 -14.15 11.61 15.70
N ASP A 158 -15.26 12.10 15.14
CA ASP A 158 -16.46 11.28 14.89
C ASP A 158 -16.27 10.25 13.77
N ALA A 159 -15.54 10.61 12.71
CA ALA A 159 -15.16 9.65 11.67
C ALA A 159 -14.19 8.59 12.22
N ILE A 160 -13.24 9.00 13.08
CA ILE A 160 -12.33 8.06 13.74
C ILE A 160 -13.10 7.05 14.60
N LYS A 161 -14.02 7.54 15.45
CA LYS A 161 -14.86 6.69 16.31
C LYS A 161 -15.72 5.74 15.48
N SER A 162 -16.29 6.20 14.38
CA SER A 162 -17.12 5.38 13.49
C SER A 162 -16.33 4.20 12.93
N VAL A 163 -15.15 4.46 12.34
CA VAL A 163 -14.30 3.40 11.77
C VAL A 163 -13.80 2.43 12.85
N GLN A 164 -13.43 2.94 14.03
CA GLN A 164 -12.99 2.09 15.16
C GLN A 164 -14.12 1.21 15.69
N LYS A 165 -15.34 1.73 15.76
CA LYS A 165 -16.53 0.99 16.21
C LYS A 165 -16.92 -0.10 15.20
N ASN A 166 -16.89 0.22 13.93
CA ASN A 166 -17.40 -0.65 12.86
C ASN A 166 -16.33 -1.61 12.31
N TYR A 167 -15.05 -1.37 12.60
CA TYR A 167 -13.88 -2.12 12.12
C TYR A 167 -13.69 -2.15 10.59
N VAL A 168 -14.59 -1.53 9.83
CA VAL A 168 -14.55 -1.51 8.38
C VAL A 168 -15.11 -0.21 7.83
N ALA A 169 -14.49 0.30 6.76
CA ALA A 169 -15.00 1.44 6.02
C ALA A 169 -14.91 1.23 4.51
N LEU A 170 -15.85 1.82 3.79
CA LEU A 170 -15.80 2.01 2.34
C LEU A 170 -15.59 3.50 2.07
N LYS A 171 -14.62 3.82 1.22
CA LYS A 171 -14.16 5.19 1.00
C LYS A 171 -14.11 5.52 -0.49
N GLY A 172 -14.78 6.60 -0.88
CA GLY A 172 -14.64 7.23 -2.18
C GLY A 172 -13.35 8.04 -2.37
N PRO A 173 -13.14 8.63 -3.54
CA PRO A 173 -11.98 9.47 -3.78
C PRO A 173 -12.00 10.72 -2.89
N LEU A 174 -10.83 11.13 -2.40
CA LEU A 174 -10.65 12.37 -1.63
C LEU A 174 -9.74 13.33 -2.38
N ALA A 175 -10.11 14.60 -2.45
CA ALA A 175 -9.29 15.62 -3.06
C ALA A 175 -8.07 15.92 -2.17
N THR A 176 -6.86 15.94 -2.75
CA THR A 176 -5.64 16.37 -2.05
C THR A 176 -5.10 17.64 -2.71
N PRO A 177 -4.91 18.75 -1.98
CA PRO A 177 -4.30 19.95 -2.53
C PRO A 177 -2.86 19.69 -3.00
N VAL A 178 -2.52 20.10 -4.22
CA VAL A 178 -1.17 19.92 -4.79
C VAL A 178 -0.27 21.09 -4.43
N GLY A 179 0.93 20.81 -3.89
CA GLY A 179 2.06 21.75 -3.91
C GLY A 179 2.26 22.65 -2.70
N LYS A 180 1.26 22.90 -1.83
CA LYS A 180 1.42 23.57 -0.52
C LYS A 180 0.29 23.18 0.43
N GLY A 181 0.59 22.89 1.70
CA GLY A 181 -0.36 23.12 2.79
C GLY A 181 -0.61 22.00 3.79
N HIS A 182 -0.74 20.72 3.41
CA HIS A 182 -1.14 19.67 4.36
C HIS A 182 -0.56 18.28 4.00
N VAL A 183 -0.39 17.42 5.01
CA VAL A 183 -0.06 16.00 4.82
C VAL A 183 -1.21 15.32 4.08
N SER A 184 -0.92 14.42 3.12
CA SER A 184 -1.96 13.69 2.38
C SER A 184 -2.98 13.05 3.33
N LEU A 185 -4.28 13.30 3.10
CA LEU A 185 -5.35 12.76 3.95
C LEU A 185 -5.39 11.23 3.93
N ASN A 186 -5.08 10.61 2.79
CA ASN A 186 -4.95 9.16 2.67
C ASN A 186 -3.80 8.62 3.55
N LEU A 187 -2.68 9.35 3.63
CA LEU A 187 -1.58 9.00 4.52
C LEU A 187 -1.99 9.13 5.99
N THR A 188 -2.72 10.18 6.34
CA THR A 188 -3.25 10.38 7.70
C THR A 188 -4.19 9.24 8.09
N LEU A 189 -5.13 8.84 7.21
CA LEU A 189 -6.02 7.70 7.45
C LEU A 189 -5.24 6.41 7.71
N ARG A 190 -4.26 6.09 6.86
CA ARG A 190 -3.43 4.88 6.99
C ARG A 190 -2.65 4.84 8.30
N ARG A 191 -2.11 5.99 8.73
CA ARG A 191 -1.37 6.11 10.00
C ARG A 191 -2.29 6.01 11.21
N THR A 192 -3.41 6.74 11.21
CA THR A 192 -4.38 6.74 12.32
C THR A 192 -4.93 5.34 12.60
N PHE A 193 -5.15 4.55 11.55
CA PHE A 193 -5.74 3.21 11.65
C PHE A 193 -4.73 2.07 11.51
N ASN A 194 -3.43 2.37 11.43
CA ASN A 194 -2.35 1.39 11.24
C ASN A 194 -2.64 0.39 10.09
N LEU A 195 -3.07 0.91 8.94
CA LEU A 195 -3.44 0.12 7.76
C LEU A 195 -2.18 -0.31 7.01
N PHE A 196 -1.60 -1.44 7.41
CA PHE A 196 -0.25 -1.83 7.02
C PHE A 196 -0.10 -2.50 5.66
N ALA A 197 -1.15 -3.11 5.13
CA ALA A 197 -1.10 -3.81 3.84
C ALA A 197 -2.09 -3.15 2.87
N ASN A 198 -1.63 -2.80 1.67
CA ASN A 198 -2.50 -2.35 0.59
C ASN A 198 -2.61 -3.47 -0.46
N VAL A 199 -3.80 -4.04 -0.60
CA VAL A 199 -4.13 -5.12 -1.55
C VAL A 199 -4.68 -4.52 -2.83
N ARG A 200 -4.06 -4.81 -3.97
CA ARG A 200 -4.44 -4.32 -5.30
C ARG A 200 -4.50 -5.48 -6.29
N PRO A 201 -5.69 -6.08 -6.50
CA PRO A 201 -5.89 -7.02 -7.58
C PRO A 201 -6.11 -6.29 -8.91
N CYS A 202 -5.55 -6.82 -9.99
CA CYS A 202 -5.77 -6.36 -11.35
C CYS A 202 -6.13 -7.58 -12.21
N ARG A 203 -7.37 -7.61 -12.69
CA ARG A 203 -7.89 -8.69 -13.53
C ARG A 203 -8.43 -8.14 -14.84
N SER A 204 -8.08 -8.77 -15.95
CA SER A 204 -8.67 -8.45 -17.26
C SER A 204 -10.19 -8.59 -17.19
N VAL A 205 -10.88 -7.58 -17.70
CA VAL A 205 -12.34 -7.54 -17.75
C VAL A 205 -12.81 -8.18 -19.04
N ALA A 206 -13.66 -9.21 -18.94
CA ALA A 206 -14.29 -9.81 -20.11
C ALA A 206 -15.12 -8.75 -20.86
N GLY A 207 -14.98 -8.68 -22.19
CA GLY A 207 -15.68 -7.70 -23.02
C GLY A 207 -14.96 -6.35 -23.19
N TYR A 208 -13.95 -6.03 -22.37
CA TYR A 208 -13.16 -4.82 -22.51
C TYR A 208 -11.75 -5.15 -23.02
N LYS A 209 -11.50 -4.85 -24.30
CA LYS A 209 -10.23 -5.20 -24.94
C LYS A 209 -9.14 -4.18 -24.60
N THR A 210 -8.05 -4.66 -24.02
CA THR A 210 -6.79 -3.92 -23.89
C THR A 210 -5.71 -4.59 -24.74
N PRO A 211 -4.49 -4.03 -24.85
CA PRO A 211 -3.37 -4.71 -25.47
C PRO A 211 -2.94 -6.02 -24.77
N TYR A 212 -3.44 -6.27 -23.55
CA TYR A 212 -3.10 -7.44 -22.74
C TYR A 212 -4.33 -8.31 -22.51
N ASP A 213 -4.12 -9.62 -22.55
CA ASP A 213 -5.16 -10.61 -22.28
C ASP A 213 -4.84 -11.40 -21.01
N ASN A 214 -5.89 -11.94 -20.37
CA ASN A 214 -5.76 -12.89 -19.26
C ASN A 214 -4.88 -12.42 -18.08
N VAL A 215 -4.90 -11.12 -17.75
CA VAL A 215 -4.21 -10.59 -16.56
C VAL A 215 -5.00 -11.00 -15.31
N ASP A 216 -4.34 -11.57 -14.30
CA ASP A 216 -4.87 -11.83 -12.94
C ASP A 216 -3.76 -11.68 -11.90
N THR A 217 -3.29 -10.45 -11.71
CA THR A 217 -2.24 -10.17 -10.73
C THR A 217 -2.84 -9.71 -9.41
N VAL A 218 -2.29 -10.18 -8.29
CA VAL A 218 -2.63 -9.66 -6.96
C VAL A 218 -1.35 -9.13 -6.32
N LEU A 219 -1.35 -7.84 -6.02
CA LEU A 219 -0.24 -7.17 -5.36
C LEU A 219 -0.59 -6.80 -3.92
N ILE A 220 0.34 -7.04 -3.00
CA ILE A 220 0.28 -6.62 -1.60
C ILE A 220 1.48 -5.70 -1.33
N ARG A 221 1.17 -4.45 -1.04
CA ARG A 221 2.14 -3.39 -0.76
C ARG A 221 2.23 -3.16 0.75
N GLU A 222 3.45 -3.08 1.27
CA GLU A 222 3.72 -2.51 2.60
C GLU A 222 3.35 -1.02 2.60
N ASN A 223 2.55 -0.56 3.57
CA ASN A 223 1.86 0.73 3.48
C ASN A 223 2.21 1.69 4.64
N THR A 224 3.20 1.38 5.48
CA THR A 224 3.56 2.19 6.66
C THR A 224 4.95 2.79 6.64
N GLU A 225 5.90 2.16 5.96
CA GLU A 225 7.31 2.56 5.98
C GLU A 225 7.91 2.58 4.56
N GLY A 226 9.20 2.29 4.41
CA GLY A 226 9.94 2.40 3.16
C GLY A 226 10.32 3.85 2.86
N GLU A 227 10.24 4.20 1.59
CA GLU A 227 10.53 5.53 1.06
C GLU A 227 9.45 6.55 1.46
N TYR A 228 8.29 6.10 1.95
CA TYR A 228 7.13 6.92 2.34
C TYR A 228 7.18 7.34 3.82
N SER A 229 8.30 7.08 4.51
CA SER A 229 8.55 7.56 5.87
C SER A 229 8.49 9.10 5.96
N GLY A 230 8.80 9.79 4.85
CA GLY A 230 8.84 11.25 4.77
C GLY A 230 10.05 11.86 5.48
N ILE A 231 11.10 11.06 5.72
CA ILE A 231 12.31 11.52 6.38
C ILE A 231 13.28 12.05 5.32
N GLU A 232 13.28 13.36 5.15
CA GLU A 232 14.14 14.06 4.19
C GLU A 232 14.80 15.27 4.86
N HIS A 233 16.05 15.56 4.48
CA HIS A 233 16.74 16.75 4.96
C HIS A 233 17.82 17.20 3.98
N VAL A 234 18.14 18.50 4.03
CA VAL A 234 19.27 19.09 3.31
C VAL A 234 20.52 18.89 4.16
N VAL A 235 21.51 18.17 3.64
CA VAL A 235 22.78 17.91 4.36
C VAL A 235 23.67 19.15 4.28
N VAL A 236 23.81 19.68 3.07
CA VAL A 236 24.46 20.95 2.73
C VAL A 236 23.72 21.58 1.56
N ASP A 237 23.97 22.85 1.25
CA ASP A 237 23.33 23.51 0.11
C ASP A 237 23.49 22.71 -1.19
N GLY A 238 22.38 22.45 -1.87
CA GLY A 238 22.31 21.60 -3.06
C GLY A 238 22.36 20.08 -2.84
N VAL A 239 22.43 19.58 -1.60
CA VAL A 239 22.47 18.14 -1.29
C VAL A 239 21.31 17.73 -0.38
N VAL A 240 20.39 16.93 -0.93
CA VAL A 240 19.23 16.39 -0.22
C VAL A 240 19.41 14.90 0.03
N GLN A 241 19.08 14.46 1.24
CA GLN A 241 19.04 13.04 1.61
C GLN A 241 17.61 12.63 1.95
N SER A 242 17.15 11.53 1.36
CA SER A 242 15.91 10.83 1.73
C SER A 242 16.27 9.49 2.38
N ILE A 243 15.64 9.19 3.53
CA ILE A 243 15.93 7.98 4.31
C ILE A 243 14.83 6.94 4.12
N LYS A 244 15.17 5.83 3.47
CA LYS A 244 14.34 4.62 3.41
C LYS A 244 14.45 3.85 4.73
N LEU A 245 13.33 3.65 5.41
CA LEU A 245 13.24 2.85 6.64
C LEU A 245 12.58 1.50 6.33
N ILE A 246 13.19 0.39 6.73
CA ILE A 246 12.56 -0.93 6.74
C ILE A 246 12.77 -1.53 8.12
N THR A 247 11.68 -1.94 8.77
CA THR A 247 11.69 -2.53 10.10
C THR A 247 11.23 -3.97 10.05
N LYS A 248 11.73 -4.77 11.00
CA LYS A 248 11.39 -6.18 11.11
C LYS A 248 9.89 -6.38 11.36
N GLU A 249 9.31 -5.62 12.28
CA GLU A 249 7.91 -5.74 12.67
C GLU A 249 6.95 -5.45 11.51
N ALA A 250 7.17 -4.34 10.79
CA ALA A 250 6.31 -3.98 9.66
C ALA A 250 6.46 -4.96 8.48
N SER A 251 7.67 -5.49 8.25
CA SER A 251 7.92 -6.51 7.24
C SER A 251 7.25 -7.84 7.59
N GLU A 252 7.41 -8.33 8.82
CA GLU A 252 6.83 -9.62 9.25
C GLU A 252 5.31 -9.64 9.12
N ARG A 253 4.61 -8.56 9.50
CA ARG A 253 3.14 -8.50 9.39
C ARG A 253 2.64 -8.52 7.95
N VAL A 254 3.24 -7.75 7.04
CA VAL A 254 2.79 -7.71 5.63
C VAL A 254 3.12 -9.00 4.90
N LEU A 255 4.27 -9.61 5.21
CA LEU A 255 4.65 -10.91 4.66
C LEU A 255 3.70 -12.00 5.15
N ARG A 256 3.45 -12.08 6.46
CA ARG A 256 2.50 -13.05 7.04
C ARG A 256 1.09 -12.86 6.45
N PHE A 257 0.62 -11.62 6.32
CA PHE A 257 -0.63 -11.32 5.66
C PHE A 257 -0.64 -11.81 4.20
N ALA A 258 0.45 -11.62 3.43
CA ALA A 258 0.51 -12.07 2.05
C ALA A 258 0.40 -13.59 1.88
N PHE A 259 1.07 -14.37 2.75
CA PHE A 259 0.93 -15.83 2.76
C PHE A 259 -0.48 -16.28 3.18
N GLN A 260 -1.06 -15.67 4.20
CA GLN A 260 -2.45 -15.95 4.62
C GLN A 260 -3.46 -15.57 3.53
N TYR A 261 -3.24 -14.44 2.85
CA TYR A 261 -4.07 -13.99 1.74
C TYR A 261 -3.99 -14.97 0.58
N ALA A 262 -2.79 -15.39 0.18
CA ALA A 262 -2.58 -16.40 -0.86
C ALA A 262 -3.36 -17.70 -0.58
N ARG A 263 -3.29 -18.23 0.65
CA ARG A 263 -4.13 -19.36 1.09
C ARG A 263 -5.63 -19.08 0.92
N SER A 264 -6.10 -17.91 1.38
CA SER A 264 -7.52 -17.58 1.37
C SER A 264 -8.13 -17.47 -0.04
N ILE A 265 -7.32 -17.15 -1.05
CA ILE A 265 -7.73 -17.08 -2.45
C ILE A 265 -7.20 -18.25 -3.30
N ASN A 266 -6.72 -19.31 -2.66
CA ASN A 266 -6.17 -20.51 -3.29
C ASN A 266 -5.00 -20.27 -4.27
N LYS A 267 -4.24 -19.18 -4.13
CA LYS A 267 -2.98 -19.00 -4.88
C LYS A 267 -1.87 -19.78 -4.19
N LYS A 268 -1.13 -20.57 -4.96
CA LYS A 268 -0.15 -21.54 -4.45
C LYS A 268 1.24 -20.96 -4.21
N LYS A 269 1.46 -19.70 -4.58
CA LYS A 269 2.78 -19.07 -4.54
C LYS A 269 2.72 -17.62 -4.04
N VAL A 270 3.72 -17.24 -3.27
CA VAL A 270 3.99 -15.85 -2.90
C VAL A 270 5.34 -15.47 -3.48
N ARG A 271 5.37 -14.41 -4.30
CA ARG A 271 6.59 -13.86 -4.86
C ARG A 271 6.94 -12.54 -4.18
N VAL A 272 8.13 -12.49 -3.60
CA VAL A 272 8.70 -11.29 -2.99
C VAL A 272 9.47 -10.48 -4.03
N VAL A 273 9.03 -9.24 -4.27
CA VAL A 273 9.71 -8.32 -5.18
C VAL A 273 10.64 -7.40 -4.40
N HIS A 274 11.92 -7.34 -4.81
CA HIS A 274 12.96 -6.63 -4.07
C HIS A 274 14.07 -6.07 -4.98
N LYS A 275 14.99 -5.30 -4.42
CA LYS A 275 16.23 -4.82 -5.08
C LYS A 275 17.45 -4.97 -4.16
N ALA A 276 17.51 -6.11 -3.47
CA ALA A 276 18.57 -6.44 -2.49
C ALA A 276 19.99 -6.55 -3.09
N THR A 277 20.13 -6.57 -4.43
CA THR A 277 21.43 -6.45 -5.11
C THR A 277 22.11 -5.11 -4.83
N ILE A 278 21.32 -4.03 -4.75
CA ILE A 278 21.78 -2.67 -4.45
C ILE A 278 21.49 -2.33 -2.98
N MET A 279 20.25 -2.54 -2.53
CA MET A 279 19.80 -2.28 -1.16
C MET A 279 20.02 -3.49 -0.25
N LYS A 280 21.30 -3.79 0.00
CA LYS A 280 21.70 -5.01 0.74
C LYS A 280 21.14 -5.10 2.15
N MET A 281 20.94 -3.98 2.84
CA MET A 281 20.47 -3.97 4.23
C MET A 281 18.95 -3.87 4.33
N SER A 282 18.32 -2.88 3.69
CA SER A 282 16.87 -2.66 3.76
C SER A 282 16.09 -3.78 3.06
N ASP A 283 16.27 -3.95 1.76
CA ASP A 283 15.60 -5.01 1.01
C ASP A 283 16.13 -6.40 1.36
N GLY A 284 17.39 -6.50 1.78
CA GLY A 284 17.96 -7.73 2.30
C GLY A 284 17.27 -8.20 3.59
N LEU A 285 16.93 -7.28 4.50
CA LEU A 285 16.12 -7.59 5.69
C LEU A 285 14.74 -8.12 5.28
N PHE A 286 14.03 -7.41 4.40
CA PHE A 286 12.70 -7.81 3.92
C PHE A 286 12.72 -9.22 3.29
N LEU A 287 13.69 -9.48 2.41
CA LEU A 287 13.85 -10.76 1.73
C LEU A 287 14.19 -11.91 2.70
N ASN A 288 15.06 -11.67 3.68
CA ASN A 288 15.43 -12.70 4.66
C ASN A 288 14.23 -13.05 5.56
N LEU A 289 13.48 -12.05 6.03
CA LEU A 289 12.26 -12.28 6.79
C LEU A 289 11.22 -13.06 5.97
N ALA A 290 11.09 -12.77 4.68
CA ALA A 290 10.18 -13.52 3.82
C ALA A 290 10.53 -15.01 3.73
N ARG A 291 11.82 -15.34 3.62
CA ARG A 291 12.30 -16.73 3.65
C ARG A 291 12.03 -17.41 4.99
N ASP A 292 12.12 -16.68 6.09
CA ASP A 292 11.83 -17.21 7.42
C ASP A 292 10.32 -17.44 7.61
N ILE A 293 9.49 -16.47 7.24
CA ILE A 293 8.03 -16.58 7.28
C ILE A 293 7.53 -17.71 6.37
N ALA A 294 8.12 -17.91 5.20
CA ALA A 294 7.74 -18.99 4.28
C ALA A 294 7.79 -20.38 4.91
N LYS A 295 8.69 -20.61 5.88
CA LYS A 295 8.80 -21.89 6.61
C LYS A 295 7.55 -22.20 7.44
N GLU A 296 6.77 -21.19 7.80
CA GLU A 296 5.50 -21.31 8.53
C GLU A 296 4.31 -21.65 7.60
N PHE A 297 4.49 -21.52 6.27
CA PHE A 297 3.47 -21.73 5.25
C PHE A 297 3.90 -22.79 4.20
N PRO A 298 4.08 -24.07 4.59
CA PRO A 298 4.65 -25.10 3.72
C PRO A 298 3.80 -25.46 2.49
N ASP A 299 2.53 -25.09 2.47
CA ASP A 299 1.56 -25.27 1.38
C ASP A 299 1.55 -24.11 0.37
N VAL A 300 2.31 -23.05 0.63
CA VAL A 300 2.47 -21.89 -0.26
C VAL A 300 3.94 -21.77 -0.66
N GLU A 301 4.23 -21.93 -1.94
CA GLU A 301 5.58 -21.83 -2.47
C GLU A 301 6.13 -20.40 -2.31
N PHE A 302 7.33 -20.27 -1.76
CA PHE A 302 8.05 -19.01 -1.71
C PHE A 302 8.91 -18.82 -2.95
N ASP A 303 8.86 -17.62 -3.50
CA ASP A 303 9.64 -17.18 -4.64
C ASP A 303 10.10 -15.72 -4.44
N ALA A 304 11.18 -15.32 -5.11
CA ALA A 304 11.71 -13.97 -5.03
C ALA A 304 12.22 -13.49 -6.39
N GLU A 305 11.97 -12.22 -6.70
CA GLU A 305 12.33 -11.62 -7.97
C GLU A 305 12.81 -10.17 -7.80
N LEU A 306 13.74 -9.77 -8.66
CA LEU A 306 14.16 -8.38 -8.69
C LEU A 306 13.07 -7.49 -9.30
N LEU A 307 12.94 -6.26 -8.81
CA LEU A 307 11.94 -5.29 -9.27
C LEU A 307 12.00 -5.05 -10.79
N ASP A 308 13.19 -4.84 -11.33
CA ASP A 308 13.40 -4.65 -12.78
C ASP A 308 12.97 -5.86 -13.61
N ASN A 309 13.29 -7.06 -13.14
CA ASN A 309 12.82 -8.30 -13.78
C ASN A 309 11.31 -8.43 -13.71
N SER A 310 10.71 -8.04 -12.59
CA SER A 310 9.25 -8.05 -12.41
C SER A 310 8.58 -7.08 -13.39
N CYS A 311 9.07 -5.84 -13.50
CA CYS A 311 8.57 -4.87 -14.47
C CYS A 311 8.69 -5.39 -15.91
N LEU A 312 9.88 -5.88 -16.28
CA LEU A 312 10.14 -6.40 -17.64
C LEU A 312 9.20 -7.56 -17.99
N LYS A 313 9.10 -8.55 -17.10
CA LYS A 313 8.30 -9.76 -17.36
C LYS A 313 6.81 -9.46 -17.37
N ILE A 314 6.28 -8.71 -16.41
CA ILE A 314 4.84 -8.39 -16.34
C ILE A 314 4.39 -7.64 -17.61
N VAL A 315 5.19 -6.70 -18.09
CA VAL A 315 4.88 -5.93 -19.32
C VAL A 315 5.08 -6.77 -20.59
N THR A 316 5.92 -7.80 -20.56
CA THR A 316 6.10 -8.70 -21.70
C THR A 316 4.98 -9.75 -21.76
N ASP A 317 4.71 -10.40 -20.63
CA ASP A 317 3.65 -11.38 -20.45
C ASP A 317 3.25 -11.43 -18.95
N PRO A 318 2.04 -10.97 -18.59
CA PRO A 318 1.58 -10.99 -17.21
C PRO A 318 1.08 -12.38 -16.76
N THR A 319 0.80 -13.32 -17.69
CA THR A 319 0.23 -14.64 -17.40
C THR A 319 1.01 -15.43 -16.34
N PRO A 320 2.36 -15.43 -16.31
CA PRO A 320 3.15 -16.12 -15.30
C PRO A 320 3.00 -15.55 -13.88
N TYR A 321 2.23 -14.49 -13.67
CA TYR A 321 1.93 -13.91 -12.36
C TYR A 321 0.51 -14.25 -11.88
N ASN A 322 -0.28 -14.97 -12.68
CA ASN A 322 -1.67 -15.29 -12.36
C ASN A 322 -1.83 -16.27 -11.18
N ASP A 323 -0.86 -17.15 -10.97
CA ASP A 323 -0.90 -18.20 -9.94
C ASP A 323 -0.27 -17.77 -8.60
N LYS A 324 0.15 -16.50 -8.48
CA LYS A 324 0.84 -15.98 -7.30
C LYS A 324 0.31 -14.66 -6.76
N VAL A 325 0.64 -14.42 -5.49
CA VAL A 325 0.51 -13.12 -4.82
C VAL A 325 1.88 -12.47 -4.81
N LEU A 326 1.95 -11.22 -5.25
CA LEU A 326 3.17 -10.40 -5.19
C LEU A 326 3.18 -9.62 -3.88
N VAL A 327 4.30 -9.62 -3.15
CA VAL A 327 4.47 -8.80 -1.94
C VAL A 327 5.77 -8.01 -1.99
N MET A 328 5.72 -6.74 -1.58
CA MET A 328 6.86 -5.83 -1.72
C MET A 328 6.83 -4.61 -0.79
N PRO A 329 7.99 -3.96 -0.58
CA PRO A 329 8.10 -2.66 0.06
C PRO A 329 7.29 -1.55 -0.63
N ASN A 330 7.08 -0.47 0.11
CA ASN A 330 6.10 0.57 -0.17
C ASN A 330 6.19 1.20 -1.57
N LEU A 331 7.35 1.76 -1.95
CA LEU A 331 7.51 2.43 -3.25
C LEU A 331 7.30 1.48 -4.44
N TYR A 332 7.76 0.23 -4.33
CA TYR A 332 7.63 -0.75 -5.41
C TYR A 332 6.17 -1.13 -5.60
N GLY A 333 5.45 -1.27 -4.49
CA GLY A 333 4.03 -1.55 -4.50
C GLY A 333 3.24 -0.43 -5.18
N ASP A 334 3.60 0.83 -4.94
CA ASP A 334 2.95 1.97 -5.61
C ASP A 334 3.12 1.89 -7.13
N ILE A 335 4.36 1.84 -7.59
CA ILE A 335 4.70 1.86 -9.01
C ILE A 335 4.13 0.64 -9.74
N LEU A 336 4.36 -0.56 -9.18
CA LEU A 336 4.04 -1.80 -9.88
C LEU A 336 2.52 -2.05 -9.93
N SER A 337 1.77 -1.60 -8.91
CA SER A 337 0.32 -1.74 -8.93
C SER A 337 -0.37 -0.78 -9.91
N ASP A 338 0.11 0.47 -10.02
CA ASP A 338 -0.37 1.40 -11.04
C ASP A 338 0.00 0.91 -12.45
N MET A 339 1.18 0.30 -12.62
CA MET A 339 1.56 -0.36 -13.87
C MET A 339 0.60 -1.51 -14.21
N CYS A 340 0.24 -2.36 -13.23
CA CYS A 340 -0.72 -3.46 -13.43
C CYS A 340 -2.13 -2.94 -13.77
N ALA A 341 -2.55 -1.80 -13.19
CA ALA A 341 -3.79 -1.12 -13.54
C ALA A 341 -3.81 -0.76 -15.04
N GLY A 342 -2.69 -0.24 -15.57
CA GLY A 342 -2.55 0.08 -16.99
C GLY A 342 -2.74 -1.11 -17.92
N LEU A 343 -2.42 -2.33 -17.47
CA LEU A 343 -2.61 -3.56 -18.27
C LEU A 343 -4.09 -3.89 -18.49
N ILE A 344 -4.96 -3.51 -17.54
CA ILE A 344 -6.38 -3.90 -17.54
C ILE A 344 -7.35 -2.77 -17.91
N GLY A 345 -6.85 -1.61 -18.32
CA GLY A 345 -7.67 -0.48 -18.76
C GLY A 345 -7.51 0.81 -17.93
N GLY A 346 -6.68 0.79 -16.89
CA GLY A 346 -6.37 1.94 -16.06
C GLY A 346 -7.09 1.96 -14.71
N LEU A 347 -6.95 3.07 -13.99
CA LEU A 347 -7.35 3.19 -12.58
C LEU A 347 -8.86 3.18 -12.33
N GLY A 348 -9.68 3.39 -13.37
CA GLY A 348 -11.16 3.34 -13.28
C GLY A 348 -11.72 1.95 -13.00
N LEU A 349 -10.90 0.90 -13.16
CA LEU A 349 -11.28 -0.50 -12.95
C LEU A 349 -10.54 -1.15 -11.78
N THR A 350 -9.67 -0.41 -11.08
CA THR A 350 -8.80 -1.00 -10.05
C THR A 350 -9.33 -0.76 -8.65
N PRO A 351 -9.73 -1.83 -7.94
CA PRO A 351 -10.07 -1.73 -6.53
C PRO A 351 -8.82 -1.73 -5.64
N SER A 352 -8.99 -1.32 -4.40
CA SER A 352 -7.97 -1.49 -3.37
C SER A 352 -8.54 -1.71 -1.98
N GLY A 353 -7.82 -2.47 -1.16
CA GLY A 353 -8.11 -2.66 0.26
C GLY A 353 -6.89 -2.27 1.10
N ASN A 354 -7.04 -1.30 1.99
CA ASN A 354 -6.07 -0.95 3.02
C ASN A 354 -6.42 -1.72 4.29
N ILE A 355 -5.56 -2.65 4.67
CA ILE A 355 -5.82 -3.66 5.67
C ILE A 355 -4.99 -3.35 6.93
N GLY A 356 -5.64 -3.34 8.10
CA GLY A 356 -5.01 -3.19 9.40
C GLY A 356 -5.45 -4.28 10.37
N ASP A 357 -4.79 -4.37 11.52
CA ASP A 357 -5.08 -5.40 12.53
C ASP A 357 -6.43 -5.20 13.22
N GLU A 358 -6.80 -3.93 13.44
CA GLU A 358 -8.07 -3.56 14.07
C GLU A 358 -9.14 -3.23 13.03
N CYS A 359 -8.83 -2.40 12.04
CA CYS A 359 -9.81 -1.99 11.03
C CYS A 359 -9.23 -2.03 9.62
N SER A 360 -10.12 -2.09 8.63
CA SER A 360 -9.78 -2.09 7.21
C SER A 360 -10.60 -1.08 6.42
N ILE A 361 -9.97 -0.38 5.48
CA ILE A 361 -10.61 0.62 4.61
C ILE A 361 -10.47 0.20 3.15
N PHE A 362 -11.59 0.06 2.46
CA PHE A 362 -11.66 -0.28 1.05
C PHE A 362 -11.92 0.99 0.24
N GLU A 363 -11.16 1.20 -0.83
CA GLU A 363 -11.23 2.43 -1.62
C GLU A 363 -10.98 2.18 -3.11
N ALA A 364 -11.53 3.04 -3.96
CA ALA A 364 -11.11 3.12 -5.35
C ALA A 364 -9.75 3.81 -5.45
N VAL A 365 -8.90 3.40 -6.40
CA VAL A 365 -7.55 3.98 -6.57
C VAL A 365 -7.59 5.33 -7.30
N HIS A 366 -8.61 5.58 -8.12
CA HIS A 366 -8.73 6.81 -8.90
C HIS A 366 -8.98 8.05 -8.02
N GLY A 367 -8.69 9.24 -8.58
CA GLY A 367 -8.95 10.53 -7.92
C GLY A 367 -10.41 10.97 -7.98
N SER A 368 -10.67 12.21 -7.54
CA SER A 368 -12.01 12.80 -7.43
C SER A 368 -12.64 13.25 -8.74
N ALA A 369 -11.88 13.29 -9.85
CA ALA A 369 -12.33 13.64 -11.20
C ALA A 369 -13.30 14.86 -11.24
N PRO A 370 -12.87 16.04 -10.75
CA PRO A 370 -13.74 17.20 -10.57
C PRO A 370 -14.33 17.74 -11.89
N ASP A 371 -13.71 17.43 -13.02
CA ASP A 371 -14.14 17.79 -14.36
C ASP A 371 -15.42 17.08 -14.81
N ILE A 372 -15.73 15.91 -14.25
CA ILE A 372 -16.95 15.14 -14.55
C ILE A 372 -17.93 15.02 -13.38
N ALA A 373 -17.56 15.52 -12.19
CA ALA A 373 -18.39 15.50 -10.99
C ALA A 373 -19.80 16.09 -11.24
N GLY A 374 -20.82 15.36 -10.82
CA GLY A 374 -22.23 15.78 -10.94
C GLY A 374 -22.81 15.70 -12.35
N LYS A 375 -22.06 15.21 -13.34
CA LYS A 375 -22.53 15.02 -14.72
C LYS A 375 -23.13 13.63 -14.96
N GLY A 376 -23.08 12.74 -13.95
CA GLY A 376 -23.53 11.36 -14.06
C GLY A 376 -22.72 10.57 -15.10
N LEU A 377 -21.43 10.89 -15.24
CA LEU A 377 -20.51 10.26 -16.20
C LEU A 377 -19.51 9.32 -15.54
N ALA A 378 -19.40 9.32 -14.21
CA ALA A 378 -18.44 8.49 -13.52
C ALA A 378 -18.76 7.00 -13.63
N ASN A 379 -17.70 6.20 -13.71
CA ASN A 379 -17.75 4.75 -13.65
C ASN A 379 -17.65 4.28 -12.19
N PRO A 380 -18.70 3.65 -11.61
CA PRO A 380 -18.66 3.18 -10.23
C PRO A 380 -17.89 1.86 -10.06
N THR A 381 -17.35 1.27 -11.13
CA THR A 381 -16.76 -0.08 -11.11
C THR A 381 -15.61 -0.23 -10.12
N ALA A 382 -14.66 0.71 -10.05
CA ALA A 382 -13.56 0.60 -9.08
C ALA A 382 -14.05 0.56 -7.63
N LEU A 383 -14.98 1.45 -7.25
CA LEU A 383 -15.52 1.47 -5.88
C LEU A 383 -16.38 0.23 -5.60
N LEU A 384 -17.15 -0.24 -6.59
CA LEU A 384 -17.93 -1.47 -6.49
C LEU A 384 -17.06 -2.72 -6.32
N LEU A 385 -15.94 -2.80 -7.05
CA LEU A 385 -14.98 -3.89 -6.88
C LEU A 385 -14.30 -3.82 -5.50
N SER A 386 -14.02 -2.62 -4.98
CA SER A 386 -13.53 -2.44 -3.60
C SER A 386 -14.57 -2.85 -2.56
N SER A 387 -15.86 -2.59 -2.79
CA SER A 387 -16.93 -3.04 -1.89
C SER A 387 -17.16 -4.56 -1.97
N ILE A 388 -16.90 -5.21 -3.10
CA ILE A 388 -16.82 -6.68 -3.20
C ILE A 388 -15.66 -7.23 -2.36
N MET A 389 -14.47 -6.61 -2.42
CA MET A 389 -13.34 -6.99 -1.56
C MET A 389 -13.68 -6.82 -0.07
N MET A 390 -14.43 -5.77 0.27
CA MET A 390 -14.94 -5.54 1.62
C MET A 390 -15.87 -6.67 2.09
N LEU A 391 -16.84 -7.07 1.26
CA LEU A 391 -17.74 -8.18 1.56
C LEU A 391 -16.98 -9.48 1.80
N GLN A 392 -15.96 -9.78 0.99
CA GLN A 392 -15.09 -10.95 1.17
C GLN A 392 -14.32 -10.89 2.48
N HIS A 393 -13.77 -9.71 2.84
CA HIS A 393 -13.10 -9.50 4.11
C HIS A 393 -14.03 -9.71 5.33
N MET A 394 -15.30 -9.33 5.20
CA MET A 394 -16.33 -9.53 6.23
C MET A 394 -16.88 -10.97 6.27
N GLY A 395 -16.48 -11.85 5.34
CA GLY A 395 -16.98 -13.22 5.23
C GLY A 395 -18.32 -13.36 4.49
N LEU A 396 -18.82 -12.29 3.87
CA LEU A 396 -20.07 -12.24 3.10
C LEU A 396 -19.86 -12.70 1.65
N ASN A 397 -19.25 -13.88 1.48
CA ASN A 397 -18.76 -14.39 0.19
C ASN A 397 -19.88 -14.61 -0.85
N GLU A 398 -21.07 -15.02 -0.42
CA GLU A 398 -22.21 -15.23 -1.34
C GLU A 398 -22.66 -13.92 -1.98
N HIS A 399 -22.81 -12.85 -1.18
CA HIS A 399 -23.14 -11.52 -1.69
C HIS A 399 -22.03 -10.96 -2.59
N ALA A 400 -20.77 -11.12 -2.17
CA ALA A 400 -19.62 -10.71 -2.96
C ALA A 400 -19.62 -11.39 -4.34
N THR A 401 -19.83 -12.71 -4.38
CA THR A 401 -19.85 -13.49 -5.63
C THR A 401 -21.02 -13.10 -6.52
N ARG A 402 -22.21 -12.90 -5.96
CA ARG A 402 -23.40 -12.50 -6.74
C ARG A 402 -23.21 -11.12 -7.38
N ILE A 403 -22.79 -10.12 -6.60
CA ILE A 403 -22.55 -8.76 -7.11
C ILE A 403 -21.42 -8.77 -8.14
N GLN A 404 -20.30 -9.44 -7.84
CA GLN A 404 -19.18 -9.55 -8.76
C GLN A 404 -19.57 -10.18 -10.10
N LYS A 405 -20.35 -11.26 -10.07
CA LYS A 405 -20.86 -11.91 -11.28
C LYS A 405 -21.73 -10.95 -12.08
N ALA A 406 -22.69 -10.27 -11.44
CA ALA A 406 -23.55 -9.30 -12.12
C ALA A 406 -22.73 -8.16 -12.76
N THR A 407 -21.72 -7.63 -12.07
CA THR A 407 -20.82 -6.60 -12.60
C THR A 407 -20.06 -7.09 -13.83
N PHE A 408 -19.42 -8.27 -13.77
CA PHE A 408 -18.66 -8.80 -14.89
C PHE A 408 -19.56 -9.22 -16.06
N ASP A 409 -20.77 -9.71 -15.81
CA ASP A 409 -21.74 -10.04 -16.86
C ASP A 409 -22.22 -8.77 -17.59
N THR A 410 -22.42 -7.65 -16.89
CA THR A 410 -22.73 -6.34 -17.51
C THR A 410 -21.58 -5.85 -18.37
N LEU A 411 -20.35 -5.91 -17.85
CA LEU A 411 -19.15 -5.52 -18.59
C LEU A 411 -18.95 -6.37 -19.85
N ALA A 412 -19.16 -7.68 -19.74
CA ALA A 412 -19.02 -8.63 -20.84
C ALA A 412 -20.09 -8.45 -21.93
N GLU A 413 -21.31 -8.03 -21.58
CA GLU A 413 -22.36 -7.73 -22.56
C GLU A 413 -22.05 -6.46 -23.37
N GLY A 414 -21.40 -5.47 -22.77
CA GLY A 414 -20.92 -4.27 -23.45
C GLY A 414 -22.00 -3.27 -23.89
N LYS A 415 -23.27 -3.46 -23.50
CA LYS A 415 -24.39 -2.57 -23.91
C LYS A 415 -24.52 -1.31 -23.05
N ALA A 416 -24.42 -1.48 -21.73
CA ALA A 416 -24.45 -0.37 -20.77
C ALA A 416 -23.03 -0.18 -20.26
N LEU A 417 -22.21 0.56 -20.99
CA LEU A 417 -20.84 0.91 -20.59
C LEU A 417 -20.73 2.43 -20.42
N THR A 418 -19.95 2.87 -19.45
CA THR A 418 -19.63 4.29 -19.24
C THR A 418 -18.61 4.79 -20.26
N GLY A 419 -18.43 6.10 -20.35
CA GLY A 419 -17.62 6.75 -21.38
C GLY A 419 -16.14 6.35 -21.38
N ASP A 420 -15.56 6.11 -20.20
CA ASP A 420 -14.18 5.61 -20.04
C ASP A 420 -13.98 4.20 -20.61
N LEU A 421 -15.06 3.41 -20.70
CA LEU A 421 -15.06 2.09 -21.31
C LEU A 421 -15.52 2.10 -22.78
N GLY A 422 -15.67 3.29 -23.38
CA GLY A 422 -16.09 3.48 -24.77
C GLY A 422 -17.61 3.40 -25.01
N GLY A 423 -18.41 3.40 -23.95
CA GLY A 423 -19.87 3.44 -24.05
C GLY A 423 -20.47 4.85 -23.88
N SER A 424 -21.79 4.91 -23.77
CA SER A 424 -22.55 6.17 -23.60
C SER A 424 -23.45 6.19 -22.37
N ALA A 425 -23.43 5.13 -21.56
CA ALA A 425 -24.29 5.00 -20.40
C ALA A 425 -23.90 6.00 -19.30
N LYS A 426 -24.90 6.54 -18.62
CA LYS A 426 -24.74 7.32 -17.40
C LYS A 426 -24.45 6.42 -16.21
N THR A 427 -23.91 7.00 -15.15
CA THR A 427 -23.59 6.31 -13.89
C THR A 427 -24.77 5.49 -13.34
N HIS A 428 -25.98 6.07 -13.33
CA HIS A 428 -27.19 5.40 -12.83
C HIS A 428 -27.70 4.31 -13.79
N GLU A 429 -27.62 4.52 -15.12
CA GLU A 429 -28.01 3.52 -16.12
C GLU A 429 -27.09 2.28 -16.05
N TYR A 430 -25.79 2.51 -15.82
CA TYR A 430 -24.82 1.45 -15.58
C TYR A 430 -25.15 0.65 -14.31
N ALA A 431 -25.43 1.34 -13.20
CA ALA A 431 -25.83 0.70 -11.95
C ALA A 431 -27.14 -0.10 -12.12
N GLU A 432 -28.13 0.44 -12.82
CA GLU A 432 -29.39 -0.25 -13.11
C GLU A 432 -29.18 -1.52 -13.95
N ALA A 433 -28.29 -1.48 -14.94
CA ALA A 433 -27.94 -2.65 -15.74
C ALA A 433 -27.32 -3.77 -14.89
N ILE A 434 -26.49 -3.43 -13.89
CA ILE A 434 -25.96 -4.39 -12.92
C ILE A 434 -27.09 -4.93 -12.04
N MET A 435 -27.97 -4.07 -11.51
CA MET A 435 -29.06 -4.49 -10.64
C MET A 435 -30.04 -5.46 -11.32
N LYS A 436 -30.30 -5.29 -12.62
CA LYS A 436 -31.13 -6.22 -13.42
C LYS A 436 -30.55 -7.63 -13.55
N ARG A 437 -29.27 -7.84 -13.20
CA ARG A 437 -28.56 -9.12 -13.28
C ARG A 437 -28.30 -9.78 -11.93
N LEU A 438 -28.68 -9.13 -10.82
CA LEU A 438 -28.64 -9.71 -9.47
C LEU A 438 -29.77 -10.73 -9.29
#